data_AF-A0A961HT12-F1
#
_entry.id   AF-A0A961HT12-F1
#
_cell.length_a   1.000
_cell.length_b   1.000
_cell.length_c   1.000
_cell.angle_alpha   90.00
_cell.angle_beta   90.00
_cell.angle_gamma   90.00
#
_symmetry.space_group_name_H-M   'P 1'
#
loop_
_entity.id
_entity.type
_entity.pdbx_description
1 polymer ?
#
loop_
_entity_poly.entity_id
_entity_poly.type
_entity_poly.pdbx_seq_one_letter_code
_entity_poly.pdbx_strand_id
1 'polypeptide(L)'
;MESFVIVRPDGSERKVSGYKLGSRLSDRNTFKPKLGSGGRLPERVDLRKYMTPIERQGNTNSCVANATAGAYEYLLKRHRPDESGDVSRLFLYFNARAIEEDPDNPEDASVEDEGCLIQDCIKSLEEYGVCFEDTWPFEEGNVNDRPDDDSYDEASSFLVEDVALIPNDLHAWKAALAEGNPIIFGISLYNSFDRHRNGKVPMPTESETARGEHGGHAMLCVGYSDRDQVFIVRNSWGTEWGDAGYCYLPYRYVINDKFNDGDSWIIRRLAELEIDDETWDEEEEDSLLTDYESVLEDMTDEEYEDMLEDFGDVSLEERIALLLMYAADEDWEISEEEMEAISDYLKEILEALGSDLDARKVLNYAKRNYDDEDIIEESISLMGKHLSNEFLATVASDIESVIGEDDLSEDEEAFVNRLIEEWQIEGEFDEDEDEDEDEDEDEDEDEDEDEDEDGGVGGN
;
A
#
# COMPACT_ATOMS: atom_id res chain seq x y z
N MET A 1 1.27 -34.24 5.49
CA MET A 1 2.58 -33.87 6.08
C MET A 1 2.73 -34.63 7.38
N GLU A 2 3.90 -35.24 7.63
CA GLU A 2 4.16 -35.96 8.88
C GLU A 2 4.31 -34.93 10.01
N SER A 3 3.47 -35.03 11.03
CA SER A 3 3.64 -34.28 12.28
C SER A 3 4.94 -34.69 12.95
N PHE A 4 5.83 -33.74 13.24
CA PHE A 4 7.09 -34.03 13.93
C PHE A 4 6.92 -33.95 15.45
N VAL A 5 7.52 -34.91 16.15
CA VAL A 5 7.53 -35.01 17.61
C VAL A 5 8.87 -34.52 18.13
N ILE A 6 8.86 -33.53 19.01
CA ILE A 6 10.05 -33.00 19.69
C ILE A 6 10.11 -33.58 21.09
N VAL A 7 11.19 -34.30 21.39
CA VAL A 7 11.49 -34.76 22.74
C VAL A 7 12.23 -33.65 23.48
N ARG A 8 11.59 -33.03 24.47
CA ARG A 8 12.19 -32.03 25.36
C ARG A 8 13.29 -32.67 26.24
N PRO A 9 14.20 -31.86 26.83
CA PRO A 9 15.25 -32.37 27.73
C PRO A 9 14.73 -33.11 28.98
N ASP A 10 13.48 -32.88 29.36
CA ASP A 10 12.78 -33.58 30.45
C ASP A 10 12.13 -34.90 30.00
N GLY A 11 12.22 -35.24 28.73
CA GLY A 11 11.65 -36.44 28.13
C GLY A 11 10.20 -36.31 27.66
N SER A 12 9.58 -35.13 27.77
CA SER A 12 8.23 -34.89 27.25
C SER A 12 8.25 -34.72 25.72
N GLU A 13 7.36 -35.42 25.05
CA GLU A 13 7.18 -35.37 23.60
C GLU A 13 6.13 -34.29 23.25
N ARG A 14 6.46 -33.34 22.39
CA ARG A 14 5.51 -32.35 21.85
C ARG A 14 5.40 -32.51 20.34
N LYS A 15 4.20 -32.83 19.86
CA LYS A 15 3.84 -32.78 18.45
C LYS A 15 3.58 -31.31 18.10
N VAL A 16 4.38 -30.72 17.21
CA VAL A 16 4.30 -29.28 16.90
C VAL A 16 3.88 -29.09 15.45
N SER A 17 2.59 -28.87 15.24
CA SER A 17 2.01 -28.43 13.96
C SER A 17 0.86 -27.51 14.30
N GLY A 18 0.93 -26.23 13.93
CA GLY A 18 -0.12 -25.25 14.22
C GLY A 18 -1.21 -25.23 13.16
N TYR A 19 -0.79 -25.01 11.92
CA TYR A 19 -1.66 -25.10 10.75
C TYR A 19 -1.64 -26.54 10.22
N LYS A 20 -2.81 -27.14 10.06
CA LYS A 20 -2.99 -28.41 9.35
C LYS A 20 -3.45 -28.12 7.92
N LEU A 21 -3.01 -28.93 6.96
CA LEU A 21 -3.45 -28.83 5.56
C LEU A 21 -4.57 -29.85 5.29
N GLY A 22 -5.70 -29.37 4.77
CA GLY A 22 -6.88 -30.17 4.43
C GLY A 22 -7.12 -30.30 2.92
N SER A 23 -7.97 -31.24 2.51
CA SER A 23 -8.46 -31.30 1.12
C SER A 23 -9.38 -30.12 0.84
N ARG A 24 -9.11 -29.35 -0.24
CA ARG A 24 -9.98 -28.26 -0.73
C ARG A 24 -11.45 -28.68 -0.76
N LEU A 25 -12.31 -27.97 -0.03
CA LEU A 25 -13.76 -28.09 -0.17
C LEU A 25 -14.16 -27.58 -1.55
N SER A 26 -14.66 -28.46 -2.42
CA SER A 26 -15.00 -28.15 -3.83
C SER A 26 -16.18 -27.21 -4.01
N ASP A 27 -16.93 -26.93 -2.94
CA ASP A 27 -18.26 -26.32 -3.01
C ASP A 27 -18.33 -24.91 -2.38
N ARG A 28 -17.19 -24.34 -1.97
CA ARG A 28 -17.12 -23.02 -1.32
C ARG A 28 -16.97 -21.90 -2.35
N ASN A 29 -17.60 -20.75 -2.07
CA ASN A 29 -17.52 -19.57 -2.94
C ASN A 29 -16.06 -19.11 -3.08
N THR A 30 -15.57 -19.07 -4.31
CA THR A 30 -14.29 -18.42 -4.62
C THR A 30 -14.51 -16.92 -4.71
N PHE A 31 -13.58 -16.16 -4.13
CA PHE A 31 -13.56 -14.72 -4.22
C PHE A 31 -13.52 -14.30 -5.69
N LYS A 32 -14.35 -13.32 -6.00
CA LYS A 32 -14.34 -12.63 -7.29
C LYS A 32 -14.20 -11.15 -6.96
N PRO A 33 -13.11 -10.51 -7.39
CA PRO A 33 -12.89 -9.12 -7.07
C PRO A 33 -13.97 -8.26 -7.72
N LYS A 34 -14.53 -7.34 -6.94
CA LYS A 34 -15.43 -6.27 -7.38
C LYS A 34 -14.60 -5.14 -8.00
N LEU A 35 -13.45 -4.83 -7.42
CA LEU A 35 -12.45 -3.92 -7.99
C LEU A 35 -11.63 -4.68 -9.04
N GLY A 36 -11.57 -4.20 -10.29
CA GLY A 36 -10.63 -4.76 -11.27
C GLY A 36 -11.15 -5.90 -12.16
N SER A 37 -12.40 -5.84 -12.63
CA SER A 37 -12.68 -6.44 -13.96
C SER A 37 -12.15 -5.58 -15.13
N GLY A 38 -11.56 -4.41 -14.81
CA GLY A 38 -10.84 -3.53 -15.74
C GLY A 38 -10.29 -2.22 -15.14
N GLY A 39 -9.91 -2.16 -13.86
CA GLY A 39 -9.38 -0.95 -13.19
C GLY A 39 -8.11 -1.24 -12.36
N ARG A 40 -7.24 -0.24 -12.20
CA ARG A 40 -5.95 -0.31 -11.48
C ARG A 40 -6.20 -0.46 -9.97
N LEU A 41 -5.48 -1.35 -9.31
CA LEU A 41 -5.52 -1.50 -7.84
C LEU A 41 -4.55 -0.48 -7.22
N PRO A 42 -4.82 0.04 -6.00
CA PRO A 42 -3.87 0.92 -5.32
C PRO A 42 -2.51 0.22 -5.15
N GLU A 43 -1.41 0.94 -5.22
CA GLU A 43 -0.07 0.35 -5.15
C GLU A 43 0.34 -0.08 -3.73
N ARG A 44 -0.33 0.50 -2.73
CA ARG A 44 -0.16 0.16 -1.33
C ARG A 44 -1.50 0.12 -0.62
N VAL A 45 -1.69 -0.91 0.19
CA VAL A 45 -2.83 -1.03 1.10
C VAL A 45 -2.29 -1.34 2.48
N ASP A 46 -2.75 -0.61 3.50
CA ASP A 46 -2.39 -0.85 4.90
C ASP A 46 -3.62 -0.81 5.81
N LEU A 47 -4.09 -1.99 6.21
CA LEU A 47 -5.27 -2.14 7.07
C LEU A 47 -4.92 -2.07 8.57
N ARG A 48 -3.65 -1.84 8.95
CA ARG A 48 -3.19 -1.89 10.35
C ARG A 48 -3.92 -0.90 11.27
N LYS A 49 -4.40 0.24 10.75
CA LYS A 49 -5.19 1.24 11.51
C LYS A 49 -6.39 0.62 12.24
N TYR A 50 -7.00 -0.39 11.63
CA TYR A 50 -8.20 -1.06 12.16
C TYR A 50 -7.88 -2.41 12.84
N MET A 51 -6.61 -2.80 12.91
CA MET A 51 -6.22 -4.01 13.63
C MET A 51 -6.26 -3.78 15.15
N THR A 52 -6.54 -4.84 15.91
CA THR A 52 -6.39 -4.91 17.37
C THR A 52 -4.91 -5.04 17.77
N PRO A 53 -4.54 -4.93 19.06
CA PRO A 53 -3.19 -5.20 19.53
C PRO A 53 -2.69 -6.61 19.12
N ILE A 54 -1.37 -6.82 19.00
CA ILE A 54 -0.84 -8.13 18.57
C ILE A 54 -1.00 -9.19 19.65
N GLU A 55 -1.56 -10.32 19.23
CA GLU A 55 -1.73 -11.50 20.05
C GLU A 55 -0.47 -12.33 20.28
N ARG A 56 -0.46 -13.08 21.39
CA ARG A 56 0.59 -14.05 21.72
C ARG A 56 -0.01 -15.43 21.97
N GLN A 57 0.13 -16.34 20.99
CA GLN A 57 -0.37 -17.72 21.07
C GLN A 57 0.36 -18.61 22.09
N GLY A 58 1.48 -18.12 22.65
CA GLY A 58 2.27 -18.85 23.65
C GLY A 58 2.79 -20.20 23.13
N ASN A 59 2.76 -21.22 23.99
CA ASN A 59 3.17 -22.58 23.65
C ASN A 59 2.02 -23.46 23.16
N THR A 60 1.06 -22.89 22.43
CA THR A 60 -0.04 -23.64 21.81
C THR A 60 0.16 -23.75 20.30
N ASN A 61 -0.56 -24.66 19.66
CA ASN A 61 -0.63 -24.83 18.21
C ASN A 61 -1.83 -24.06 17.59
N SER A 62 -2.25 -22.95 18.20
CA SER A 62 -3.48 -22.21 17.87
C SER A 62 -3.33 -21.11 16.81
N CYS A 63 -2.30 -21.13 15.96
CA CYS A 63 -2.01 -20.02 15.03
C CYS A 63 -3.17 -19.70 14.07
N VAL A 64 -3.89 -20.73 13.61
CA VAL A 64 -5.10 -20.58 12.80
C VAL A 64 -6.15 -19.76 13.54
N ALA A 65 -6.46 -20.10 14.80
CA ALA A 65 -7.43 -19.38 15.60
C ALA A 65 -7.01 -17.93 15.88
N ASN A 66 -5.70 -17.66 16.04
CA ASN A 66 -5.21 -16.29 16.22
C ASN A 66 -5.36 -15.44 14.94
N ALA A 67 -5.07 -16.02 13.77
CA ALA A 67 -5.24 -15.34 12.49
C ALA A 67 -6.73 -15.06 12.20
N THR A 68 -7.60 -16.05 12.47
CA THR A 68 -9.05 -15.93 12.32
C THR A 68 -9.65 -14.92 13.29
N ALA A 69 -9.26 -14.94 14.57
CA ALA A 69 -9.67 -13.94 15.56
C ALA A 69 -9.31 -12.52 15.11
N GLY A 70 -8.06 -12.31 14.68
CA GLY A 70 -7.63 -10.99 14.20
C GLY A 70 -8.41 -10.49 12.97
N ALA A 71 -8.83 -11.39 12.07
CA ALA A 71 -9.68 -11.03 10.94
C ALA A 71 -11.09 -10.62 11.40
N TYR A 72 -11.66 -11.36 12.35
CA TYR A 72 -12.98 -11.09 12.92
C TYR A 72 -13.01 -9.78 13.72
N GLU A 73 -12.02 -9.59 14.59
CA GLU A 73 -11.82 -8.38 15.39
C GLU A 73 -11.66 -7.13 14.51
N TYR A 74 -10.93 -7.25 13.39
CA TYR A 74 -10.84 -6.18 12.40
C TYR A 74 -12.21 -5.78 11.86
N LEU A 75 -13.07 -6.76 11.51
CA LEU A 75 -14.41 -6.48 11.01
C LEU A 75 -15.28 -5.83 12.09
N LEU A 76 -15.22 -6.33 13.33
CA LEU A 76 -15.90 -5.70 14.46
C LEU A 76 -15.43 -4.25 14.65
N LYS A 77 -14.13 -4.01 14.70
CA LYS A 77 -13.57 -2.67 14.90
C LYS A 77 -13.91 -1.73 13.74
N ARG A 78 -14.00 -2.24 12.51
CA ARG A 78 -14.33 -1.45 11.31
C ARG A 78 -15.83 -1.13 11.19
N HIS A 79 -16.71 -2.05 11.58
CA HIS A 79 -18.15 -1.93 11.30
C HIS A 79 -19.04 -1.81 12.56
N ARG A 80 -18.52 -2.18 13.73
CA ARG A 80 -19.19 -2.08 15.03
C ARG A 80 -18.19 -1.72 16.15
N PRO A 81 -17.57 -0.53 16.10
CA PRO A 81 -16.54 -0.14 17.07
C PRO A 81 -17.04 -0.19 18.52
N ASP A 82 -18.32 0.09 18.76
CA ASP A 82 -18.95 0.04 20.09
C ASP A 82 -19.16 -1.38 20.64
N GLU A 83 -19.11 -2.40 19.77
CA GLU A 83 -19.18 -3.83 20.10
C GLU A 83 -17.84 -4.53 19.87
N SER A 84 -16.77 -3.77 19.61
CA SER A 84 -15.45 -4.33 19.32
C SER A 84 -14.70 -4.69 20.60
N GLY A 85 -14.02 -5.83 20.55
CA GLY A 85 -13.21 -6.36 21.65
C GLY A 85 -12.45 -7.60 21.19
N ASP A 86 -11.50 -8.05 22.00
CA ASP A 86 -10.70 -9.24 21.70
C ASP A 86 -11.59 -10.49 21.81
N VAL A 87 -11.62 -11.31 20.77
CA VAL A 87 -12.48 -12.51 20.71
C VAL A 87 -11.72 -13.75 21.19
N SER A 88 -12.44 -14.72 21.76
CA SER A 88 -11.80 -15.88 22.36
C SER A 88 -11.16 -16.79 21.31
N ARG A 89 -9.82 -16.81 21.30
CA ARG A 89 -9.05 -17.69 20.42
C ARG A 89 -9.19 -19.14 20.83
N LEU A 90 -9.30 -19.44 22.13
CA LEU A 90 -9.47 -20.81 22.60
C LEU A 90 -10.84 -21.37 22.25
N PHE A 91 -11.89 -20.54 22.26
CA PHE A 91 -13.21 -20.94 21.77
C PHE A 91 -13.14 -21.37 20.30
N LEU A 92 -12.56 -20.53 19.43
CA LEU A 92 -12.36 -20.86 18.01
C LEU A 92 -11.50 -22.11 17.83
N TYR A 93 -10.42 -22.22 18.60
CA TYR A 93 -9.46 -23.31 18.46
C TYR A 93 -10.01 -24.66 18.94
N PHE A 94 -10.78 -24.69 20.03
CA PHE A 94 -11.45 -25.88 20.52
C PHE A 94 -12.47 -26.36 19.49
N ASN A 95 -13.40 -25.49 19.08
CA ASN A 95 -14.49 -25.86 18.19
C ASN A 95 -13.99 -26.31 16.81
N ALA A 96 -12.95 -25.67 16.26
CA ALA A 96 -12.34 -26.11 15.01
C ALA A 96 -11.83 -27.56 15.07
N ARG A 97 -11.15 -27.94 16.17
CA ARG A 97 -10.64 -29.31 16.35
C ARG A 97 -11.75 -30.30 16.66
N ALA A 98 -12.78 -29.87 17.38
CA ALA A 98 -13.93 -30.69 17.68
C ALA A 98 -14.71 -31.06 16.41
N ILE A 99 -14.90 -30.08 15.50
CA ILE A 99 -15.47 -30.28 14.16
C ILE A 99 -14.62 -31.25 13.34
N GLU A 100 -13.29 -31.14 13.40
CA GLU A 100 -12.38 -32.03 12.66
C GLU A 100 -12.45 -33.48 13.18
N GLU A 101 -12.47 -33.67 14.50
CA GLU A 101 -12.40 -34.97 15.17
C GLU A 101 -13.71 -35.76 15.08
N ASP A 102 -14.85 -35.12 15.38
CA ASP A 102 -16.18 -35.72 15.26
C ASP A 102 -17.18 -34.74 14.63
N PRO A 103 -17.24 -34.66 13.29
CA PRO A 103 -18.15 -33.76 12.59
C PRO A 103 -19.64 -34.00 12.89
N ASP A 104 -20.00 -35.21 13.35
CA ASP A 104 -21.38 -35.58 13.66
C ASP A 104 -21.76 -35.22 15.11
N ASN A 105 -20.79 -35.23 16.04
CA ASN A 105 -21.00 -34.93 17.47
C ASN A 105 -19.81 -34.14 18.07
N PRO A 106 -19.54 -32.91 17.61
CA PRO A 106 -18.34 -32.16 18.02
C PRO A 106 -18.32 -31.84 19.52
N GLU A 107 -19.48 -31.73 20.18
CA GLU A 107 -19.58 -31.49 21.62
C GLU A 107 -18.99 -32.61 22.50
N ASP A 108 -18.91 -33.83 21.97
CA ASP A 108 -18.36 -35.01 22.63
C ASP A 108 -16.90 -35.32 22.19
N ALA A 109 -16.34 -34.50 21.30
CA ALA A 109 -15.02 -34.73 20.71
C ALA A 109 -13.89 -34.61 21.75
N SER A 110 -12.92 -35.52 21.65
CA SER A 110 -11.71 -35.50 22.47
C SER A 110 -10.56 -34.86 21.69
N VAL A 111 -10.33 -33.57 21.89
CA VAL A 111 -9.32 -32.80 21.14
C VAL A 111 -7.95 -32.78 21.82
N GLU A 112 -6.90 -32.67 21.02
CA GLU A 112 -5.51 -32.44 21.47
C GLU A 112 -4.91 -31.17 20.81
N ASP A 113 -3.88 -30.59 21.41
CA ASP A 113 -3.17 -29.40 20.88
C ASP A 113 -2.28 -29.78 19.69
N GLU A 114 -2.88 -30.06 18.53
CA GLU A 114 -2.17 -30.52 17.33
C GLU A 114 -2.44 -29.69 16.07
N GLY A 115 -2.97 -28.49 16.28
CA GLY A 115 -3.36 -27.57 15.20
C GLY A 115 -4.77 -27.82 14.67
N CYS A 116 -5.22 -26.99 13.74
CA CYS A 116 -6.49 -27.18 13.05
C CYS A 116 -6.40 -26.67 11.60
N LEU A 117 -7.45 -26.94 10.82
CA LEU A 117 -7.63 -26.40 9.47
C LEU A 117 -8.24 -24.99 9.55
N ILE A 118 -7.85 -24.07 8.65
CA ILE A 118 -8.47 -22.73 8.57
C ILE A 118 -9.97 -22.86 8.30
N GLN A 119 -10.36 -23.77 7.41
CA GLN A 119 -11.75 -24.03 7.07
C GLN A 119 -12.61 -24.48 8.25
N ASP A 120 -12.07 -25.23 9.22
CA ASP A 120 -12.84 -25.70 10.38
C ASP A 120 -12.98 -24.58 11.41
N CYS A 121 -11.99 -23.69 11.48
CA CYS A 121 -12.08 -22.47 12.27
C CYS A 121 -13.12 -21.50 11.70
N ILE A 122 -13.18 -21.37 10.37
CA ILE A 122 -14.24 -20.61 9.69
C ILE A 122 -15.61 -21.28 9.90
N LYS A 123 -15.69 -22.60 9.80
CA LYS A 123 -16.93 -23.34 10.07
C LYS A 123 -17.40 -23.15 11.51
N SER A 124 -16.48 -23.08 12.47
CA SER A 124 -16.82 -22.72 13.86
C SER A 124 -17.47 -21.34 13.95
N LEU A 125 -16.98 -20.34 13.21
CA LEU A 125 -17.59 -19.01 13.17
C LEU A 125 -18.98 -19.01 12.51
N GLU A 126 -19.18 -19.86 11.49
CA GLU A 126 -20.48 -20.01 10.81
C GLU A 126 -21.51 -20.76 11.66
N GLU A 127 -21.09 -21.77 12.44
CA GLU A 127 -22.00 -22.63 13.22
C GLU A 127 -22.24 -22.12 14.64
N TYR A 128 -21.21 -21.62 15.31
CA TYR A 128 -21.25 -21.26 16.73
C TYR A 128 -20.99 -19.77 16.99
N GLY A 129 -20.41 -19.05 16.02
CA GLY A 129 -19.91 -17.69 16.20
C GLY A 129 -18.64 -17.65 17.07
N VAL A 130 -18.47 -16.57 17.84
CA VAL A 130 -17.34 -16.42 18.77
C VAL A 130 -17.70 -15.56 19.98
N CYS A 131 -17.28 -15.97 21.17
CA CYS A 131 -17.42 -15.18 22.40
C CYS A 131 -16.23 -14.24 22.59
N PHE A 132 -16.30 -13.32 23.56
CA PHE A 132 -15.15 -12.48 23.89
C PHE A 132 -14.10 -13.25 24.71
N GLU A 133 -12.85 -12.83 24.61
CA GLU A 133 -11.75 -13.40 25.41
C GLU A 133 -11.96 -13.13 26.91
N ASP A 134 -12.74 -12.11 27.30
CA ASP A 134 -13.15 -11.90 28.71
C ASP A 134 -14.08 -13.01 29.23
N THR A 135 -14.88 -13.62 28.35
CA THR A 135 -15.80 -14.71 28.68
C THR A 135 -15.08 -16.06 28.72
N TRP A 136 -14.23 -16.33 27.72
CA TRP A 136 -13.37 -17.51 27.69
C TRP A 136 -11.90 -17.12 27.47
N PRO A 137 -11.13 -16.88 28.55
CA PRO A 137 -9.78 -16.35 28.47
C PRO A 137 -8.74 -17.28 27.86
N PHE A 138 -7.74 -16.68 27.21
CA PHE A 138 -6.58 -17.39 26.70
C PHE A 138 -5.66 -17.87 27.82
N GLU A 139 -5.96 -19.05 28.35
CA GLU A 139 -5.11 -19.76 29.29
C GLU A 139 -4.58 -21.06 28.65
N GLU A 140 -3.27 -21.19 28.47
CA GLU A 140 -2.67 -22.37 27.81
C GLU A 140 -3.10 -23.72 28.45
N GLY A 141 -3.42 -23.71 29.75
CA GLY A 141 -3.92 -24.89 30.46
C GLY A 141 -5.29 -25.37 29.98
N ASN A 142 -6.11 -24.46 29.44
CA ASN A 142 -7.48 -24.72 28.98
C ASN A 142 -7.52 -25.01 27.48
N VAL A 143 -6.36 -25.18 26.83
CA VAL A 143 -6.27 -25.34 25.37
C VAL A 143 -7.11 -26.49 24.85
N ASN A 144 -7.34 -27.55 25.62
CA ASN A 144 -8.17 -28.70 25.22
C ASN A 144 -9.50 -28.77 25.97
N ASP A 145 -9.80 -27.78 26.81
CA ASP A 145 -11.02 -27.76 27.59
C ASP A 145 -12.16 -27.18 26.75
N ARG A 146 -13.33 -27.83 26.81
CA ARG A 146 -14.54 -27.32 26.17
C ARG A 146 -14.95 -26.01 26.84
N PRO A 147 -15.23 -24.94 26.08
CA PRO A 147 -15.85 -23.74 26.61
C PRO A 147 -17.15 -24.04 27.34
N ASP A 148 -17.47 -23.23 28.36
CA ASP A 148 -18.74 -23.37 29.06
C ASP A 148 -19.94 -22.94 28.19
N ASP A 149 -21.14 -23.35 28.62
CA ASP A 149 -22.36 -23.08 27.86
C ASP A 149 -22.65 -21.57 27.76
N ASP A 150 -22.24 -20.77 28.75
CA ASP A 150 -22.38 -19.30 28.71
C ASP A 150 -21.55 -18.70 27.56
N SER A 151 -20.38 -19.27 27.28
CA SER A 151 -19.53 -18.90 26.13
C SER A 151 -20.22 -19.19 24.78
N TYR A 152 -20.91 -20.33 24.66
CA TYR A 152 -21.67 -20.65 23.45
C TYR A 152 -22.91 -19.77 23.28
N ASP A 153 -23.59 -19.44 24.39
CA ASP A 153 -24.73 -18.53 24.39
C ASP A 153 -24.31 -17.13 23.90
N GLU A 154 -23.18 -16.59 24.39
CA GLU A 154 -22.62 -15.32 23.89
C GLU A 154 -22.21 -15.44 22.41
N ALA A 155 -21.47 -16.49 22.06
CA ALA A 155 -20.94 -16.68 20.71
C ALA A 155 -22.03 -16.72 19.63
N SER A 156 -23.22 -17.24 19.97
CA SER A 156 -24.36 -17.32 19.06
C SER A 156 -24.85 -15.98 18.51
N SER A 157 -24.44 -14.85 19.12
CA SER A 157 -24.75 -13.49 18.65
C SER A 157 -23.73 -12.95 17.63
N PHE A 158 -22.62 -13.67 17.41
CA PHE A 158 -21.43 -13.18 16.70
C PHE A 158 -21.05 -14.13 15.54
N LEU A 159 -22.03 -14.46 14.70
CA LEU A 159 -21.88 -15.38 13.57
C LEU A 159 -21.30 -14.68 12.32
N VAL A 160 -20.64 -15.46 11.47
CA VAL A 160 -20.20 -15.04 10.13
C VAL A 160 -21.15 -15.57 9.06
N GLU A 161 -21.50 -14.73 8.09
CA GLU A 161 -22.43 -15.08 7.00
C GLU A 161 -21.76 -15.21 5.62
N ASP A 162 -20.73 -14.40 5.35
CA ASP A 162 -20.04 -14.40 4.06
C ASP A 162 -18.54 -14.60 4.22
N VAL A 163 -18.07 -15.69 3.64
CA VAL A 163 -16.66 -16.06 3.52
C VAL A 163 -16.35 -16.44 2.08
N ALA A 164 -15.10 -16.23 1.69
CA ALA A 164 -14.63 -16.66 0.38
C ALA A 164 -13.22 -17.20 0.42
N LEU A 165 -12.98 -18.22 -0.40
CA LEU A 165 -11.66 -18.73 -0.68
C LEU A 165 -10.98 -17.82 -1.73
N ILE A 166 -9.77 -17.38 -1.44
CA ILE A 166 -8.93 -16.57 -2.32
C ILE A 166 -8.02 -17.50 -3.12
N PRO A 167 -8.00 -17.41 -4.46
CA PRO A 167 -7.03 -18.17 -5.25
C PRO A 167 -5.61 -17.67 -4.94
N ASN A 168 -4.63 -18.55 -5.12
CA ASN A 168 -3.22 -18.20 -4.95
C ASN A 168 -2.72 -17.39 -6.16
N ASP A 169 -3.22 -16.17 -6.26
CA ASP A 169 -3.03 -15.24 -7.36
C ASP A 169 -2.77 -13.85 -6.80
N LEU A 170 -1.72 -13.19 -7.30
CA LEU A 170 -1.28 -11.91 -6.77
C LEU A 170 -2.36 -10.83 -6.90
N HIS A 171 -3.04 -10.77 -8.05
CA HIS A 171 -4.10 -9.79 -8.28
C HIS A 171 -5.30 -10.05 -7.36
N ALA A 172 -5.73 -11.30 -7.20
CA ALA A 172 -6.83 -11.65 -6.29
C ALA A 172 -6.55 -11.28 -4.83
N TRP A 173 -5.32 -11.51 -4.35
CA TRP A 173 -4.91 -11.12 -3.01
C TRP A 173 -4.90 -9.60 -2.83
N LYS A 174 -4.29 -8.87 -3.78
CA LYS A 174 -4.26 -7.41 -3.76
C LYS A 174 -5.67 -6.83 -3.81
N ALA A 175 -6.52 -7.33 -4.70
CA ALA A 175 -7.90 -6.87 -4.83
C ALA A 175 -8.72 -7.11 -3.55
N ALA A 176 -8.57 -8.27 -2.90
CA ALA A 176 -9.24 -8.53 -1.64
C ALA A 176 -8.83 -7.55 -0.54
N LEU A 177 -7.52 -7.25 -0.43
CA LEU A 177 -6.99 -6.28 0.53
C LEU A 177 -7.45 -4.85 0.20
N ALA A 178 -7.44 -4.46 -1.08
CA ALA A 178 -7.95 -3.16 -1.55
C ALA A 178 -9.45 -2.99 -1.28
N GLU A 179 -10.23 -4.07 -1.38
CA GLU A 179 -11.64 -4.10 -0.94
C GLU A 179 -11.79 -4.09 0.60
N GLY A 180 -10.69 -3.93 1.34
CA GLY A 180 -10.69 -3.86 2.80
C GLY A 180 -10.84 -5.21 3.49
N ASN A 181 -10.53 -6.32 2.83
CA ASN A 181 -10.66 -7.66 3.41
C ASN A 181 -9.28 -8.25 3.75
N PRO A 182 -8.92 -8.36 5.05
CA PRO A 182 -7.76 -9.12 5.49
C PRO A 182 -7.87 -10.60 5.09
N ILE A 183 -6.73 -11.21 4.75
CA ILE A 183 -6.69 -12.59 4.25
C ILE A 183 -6.06 -13.50 5.31
N ILE A 184 -6.83 -14.45 5.83
CA ILE A 184 -6.34 -15.54 6.67
C ILE A 184 -5.68 -16.55 5.75
N PHE A 185 -4.41 -16.91 5.96
CA PHE A 185 -3.73 -17.84 5.07
C PHE A 185 -2.77 -18.78 5.79
N GLY A 186 -2.64 -19.99 5.24
CA GLY A 186 -1.62 -20.96 5.62
C GLY A 186 -0.39 -20.86 4.73
N ILE A 187 0.81 -20.95 5.33
CA ILE A 187 2.07 -20.94 4.60
C ILE A 187 3.08 -21.90 5.25
N SER A 188 3.92 -22.51 4.41
CA SER A 188 5.07 -23.28 4.86
C SER A 188 6.21 -22.37 5.28
N LEU A 189 6.63 -22.44 6.55
CA LEU A 189 7.80 -21.71 7.06
C LEU A 189 9.09 -22.46 6.82
N TYR A 190 10.19 -21.73 6.73
CA TYR A 190 11.55 -22.26 6.55
C TYR A 190 12.49 -21.68 7.61
N ASN A 191 13.68 -22.28 7.80
CA ASN A 191 14.65 -21.77 8.79
C ASN A 191 15.11 -20.33 8.50
N SER A 192 15.00 -19.89 7.25
CA SER A 192 15.22 -18.51 6.82
C SER A 192 14.20 -17.52 7.42
N PHE A 193 13.01 -17.97 7.77
CA PHE A 193 11.99 -17.16 8.46
C PHE A 193 12.52 -16.61 9.79
N ASP A 194 13.20 -17.44 10.59
CA ASP A 194 13.80 -17.04 11.87
C ASP A 194 14.98 -16.07 11.72
N ARG A 195 15.49 -15.88 10.49
CA ARG A 195 16.57 -14.94 10.17
C ARG A 195 16.05 -13.59 9.70
N HIS A 196 14.75 -13.33 9.86
CA HIS A 196 14.16 -12.04 9.53
C HIS A 196 14.90 -10.89 10.24
N ARG A 197 14.87 -9.71 9.63
CA ARG A 197 15.44 -8.49 10.22
C ARG A 197 14.33 -7.48 10.40
N ASN A 198 13.89 -7.26 11.65
CA ASN A 198 12.74 -6.40 11.96
C ASN A 198 11.51 -6.74 11.10
N GLY A 199 11.03 -7.97 11.19
CA GLY A 199 9.89 -8.47 10.40
C GLY A 199 10.16 -8.71 8.91
N LYS A 200 11.24 -8.20 8.31
CA LYS A 200 11.54 -8.45 6.88
C LYS A 200 11.99 -9.90 6.67
N VAL A 201 11.13 -10.71 6.05
CA VAL A 201 11.35 -12.16 5.87
C VAL A 201 12.08 -12.42 4.55
N PRO A 202 13.23 -13.09 4.56
CA PRO A 202 13.93 -13.46 3.34
C PRO A 202 13.22 -14.61 2.62
N MET A 203 13.48 -14.74 1.31
CA MET A 203 13.04 -15.93 0.57
C MET A 203 13.72 -17.20 1.10
N PRO A 204 12.97 -18.32 1.16
CA PRO A 204 13.56 -19.63 1.34
C PRO A 204 14.55 -19.95 0.21
N THR A 205 15.69 -20.54 0.54
CA THR A 205 16.62 -21.03 -0.50
C THR A 205 16.13 -22.35 -1.10
N GLU A 206 16.50 -22.67 -2.34
CA GLU A 206 16.08 -23.92 -3.00
C GLU A 206 16.44 -25.19 -2.22
N SER A 207 17.51 -25.15 -1.42
CA SER A 207 18.00 -26.25 -0.59
C SER A 207 17.38 -26.30 0.81
N GLU A 208 16.57 -25.32 1.20
CA GLU A 208 15.92 -25.33 2.50
C GLU A 208 14.73 -26.30 2.50
N THR A 209 14.71 -27.17 3.51
CA THR A 209 13.53 -27.94 3.88
C THR A 209 12.64 -27.11 4.79
N ALA A 210 11.34 -27.39 4.78
CA ALA A 210 10.39 -26.74 5.69
C ALA A 210 10.92 -26.79 7.14
N ARG A 211 10.64 -25.72 7.89
CA ARG A 211 11.06 -25.55 9.29
C ARG A 211 10.53 -26.72 10.11
N GLY A 212 11.37 -27.29 10.97
CA GLY A 212 10.97 -28.43 11.80
C GLY A 212 9.85 -28.06 12.78
N GLU A 213 10.04 -26.97 13.53
CA GLU A 213 9.02 -26.39 14.41
C GLU A 213 8.11 -25.42 13.63
N HIS A 214 6.79 -25.63 13.69
CA HIS A 214 5.81 -24.80 12.96
C HIS A 214 6.08 -24.74 11.44
N GLY A 215 6.41 -25.89 10.85
CA GLY A 215 6.64 -25.99 9.40
C GLY A 215 5.45 -25.53 8.58
N GLY A 216 4.22 -25.75 9.06
CA GLY A 216 3.01 -25.06 8.61
C GLY A 216 2.57 -24.04 9.66
N HIS A 217 2.33 -22.80 9.23
CA HIS A 217 1.87 -21.69 10.07
C HIS A 217 0.75 -20.92 9.39
N ALA A 218 -0.16 -20.38 10.18
CA ALA A 218 -1.23 -19.52 9.68
C ALA A 218 -1.05 -18.10 10.24
N MET A 219 -1.24 -17.11 9.38
CA MET A 219 -1.10 -15.69 9.69
C MET A 219 -2.20 -14.88 9.00
N LEU A 220 -2.30 -13.60 9.33
CA LEU A 220 -3.27 -12.68 8.74
C LEU A 220 -2.56 -11.66 7.85
N CYS A 221 -2.85 -11.66 6.55
CA CYS A 221 -2.40 -10.63 5.62
C CYS A 221 -3.30 -9.40 5.74
N VAL A 222 -2.70 -8.24 5.97
CA VAL A 222 -3.40 -6.99 6.31
C VAL A 222 -3.01 -5.83 5.40
N GLY A 223 -2.30 -6.11 4.31
CA GLY A 223 -1.86 -5.08 3.39
C GLY A 223 -0.80 -5.56 2.43
N TYR A 224 -0.39 -4.69 1.54
CA TYR A 224 0.68 -4.93 0.57
C TYR A 224 1.36 -3.62 0.17
N SER A 225 2.58 -3.74 -0.34
CA SER A 225 3.37 -2.65 -0.92
C SER A 225 3.99 -3.16 -2.22
N ASP A 226 3.55 -2.61 -3.36
CA ASP A 226 4.08 -2.96 -4.67
C ASP A 226 5.52 -2.49 -4.84
N ARG A 227 5.85 -1.30 -4.37
CA ARG A 227 7.23 -0.80 -4.31
C ARG A 227 8.19 -1.81 -3.67
N ASP A 228 7.82 -2.35 -2.52
CA ASP A 228 8.64 -3.32 -1.77
C ASP A 228 8.45 -4.76 -2.24
N GLN A 229 7.44 -5.04 -3.08
CA GLN A 229 7.00 -6.38 -3.48
C GLN A 229 6.72 -7.31 -2.28
N VAL A 230 6.09 -6.78 -1.23
CA VAL A 230 5.76 -7.53 0.00
C VAL A 230 4.32 -7.39 0.44
N PHE A 231 3.80 -8.45 1.04
CA PHE A 231 2.60 -8.40 1.87
C PHE A 231 2.95 -8.00 3.31
N ILE A 232 2.09 -7.17 3.91
CA ILE A 232 2.13 -6.82 5.32
C ILE A 232 1.33 -7.88 6.08
N VAL A 233 1.99 -8.58 6.99
CA VAL A 233 1.43 -9.75 7.65
C VAL A 233 1.49 -9.60 9.16
N ARG A 234 0.34 -9.80 9.81
CA ARG A 234 0.18 -9.85 11.26
C ARG A 234 0.49 -11.27 11.74
N ASN A 235 1.49 -11.39 12.62
CA ASN A 235 1.83 -12.65 13.29
C ASN A 235 1.20 -12.71 14.70
N SER A 236 1.28 -13.86 15.35
CA SER A 236 0.65 -14.15 16.65
C SER A 236 1.66 -14.49 17.76
N TRP A 237 2.86 -13.92 17.69
CA TRP A 237 3.97 -14.22 18.62
C TRP A 237 4.29 -13.06 19.59
N GLY A 238 3.39 -12.10 19.71
CA GLY A 238 3.54 -10.90 20.53
C GLY A 238 4.33 -9.78 19.85
N THR A 239 4.24 -8.58 20.42
CA THR A 239 4.82 -7.34 19.87
C THR A 239 6.36 -7.31 19.87
N GLU A 240 7.00 -8.16 20.67
CA GLU A 240 8.47 -8.25 20.74
C GLU A 240 9.09 -8.97 19.53
N TRP A 241 8.27 -9.68 18.74
CA TRP A 241 8.71 -10.42 17.57
C TRP A 241 8.54 -9.59 16.29
N GLY A 242 9.42 -9.77 15.30
CA GLY A 242 9.26 -9.11 14.00
C GLY A 242 9.42 -7.60 14.08
N ASP A 243 8.51 -6.88 13.42
CA ASP A 243 8.32 -5.43 13.49
C ASP A 243 7.05 -5.14 14.30
N ALA A 244 7.20 -4.98 15.62
CA ALA A 244 6.08 -4.81 16.55
C ALA A 244 4.99 -5.92 16.45
N GLY A 245 5.36 -7.15 16.09
CA GLY A 245 4.45 -8.29 15.87
C GLY A 245 4.06 -8.54 14.41
N TYR A 246 4.46 -7.65 13.49
CA TYR A 246 4.25 -7.81 12.06
C TYR A 246 5.49 -8.36 11.35
N CYS A 247 5.27 -8.90 10.16
CA CYS A 247 6.32 -9.26 9.22
C CYS A 247 5.94 -8.87 7.80
N TYR A 248 6.95 -8.86 6.93
CA TYR A 248 6.85 -8.47 5.54
C TYR A 248 7.27 -9.68 4.69
N LEU A 249 6.30 -10.29 4.01
CA LEU A 249 6.52 -11.49 3.20
C LEU A 249 6.60 -11.13 1.71
N PRO A 250 7.65 -11.54 0.98
CA PRO A 250 7.73 -11.30 -0.46
C PRO A 250 6.53 -11.90 -1.21
N TYR A 251 6.00 -11.19 -2.22
CA TYR A 251 4.92 -11.69 -3.07
C TYR A 251 5.21 -13.07 -3.63
N ARG A 252 6.42 -13.24 -4.17
CA ARG A 252 6.92 -14.52 -4.71
C ARG A 252 7.08 -15.65 -3.68
N TYR A 253 7.02 -15.35 -2.38
CA TYR A 253 6.93 -16.37 -1.35
C TYR A 253 5.47 -16.80 -1.19
N VAL A 254 4.58 -15.83 -0.98
CA VAL A 254 3.17 -16.06 -0.65
C VAL A 254 2.39 -16.66 -1.82
N ILE A 255 2.63 -16.20 -3.05
CA ILE A 255 1.90 -16.64 -4.26
C ILE A 255 2.48 -17.93 -4.87
N ASN A 256 3.53 -18.49 -4.27
CA ASN A 256 4.15 -19.69 -4.80
C ASN A 256 3.43 -20.95 -4.29
N ASP A 257 2.90 -21.75 -5.22
CA ASP A 257 2.18 -23.00 -4.92
C ASP A 257 3.02 -24.07 -4.19
N LYS A 258 4.35 -23.94 -4.16
CA LYS A 258 5.22 -24.81 -3.35
C LYS A 258 5.16 -24.47 -1.86
N PHE A 259 4.88 -23.21 -1.54
CA PHE A 259 4.99 -22.64 -0.20
C PHE A 259 3.63 -22.33 0.42
N ASN A 260 2.67 -21.96 -0.42
CA ASN A 260 1.28 -21.72 -0.07
C ASN A 260 0.41 -22.69 -0.88
N ASP A 261 -0.25 -23.61 -0.18
CA ASP A 261 -1.10 -24.62 -0.80
C ASP A 261 -2.48 -24.07 -1.24
N GLY A 262 -2.68 -22.75 -1.13
CA GLY A 262 -3.89 -22.04 -1.57
C GLY A 262 -5.07 -22.22 -0.63
N ASP A 263 -4.80 -22.37 0.68
CA ASP A 263 -5.78 -22.30 1.77
C ASP A 263 -5.77 -20.87 2.33
N SER A 264 -6.49 -19.98 1.65
CA SER A 264 -6.48 -18.54 1.91
C SER A 264 -7.91 -18.03 1.87
N TRP A 265 -8.34 -17.31 2.91
CA TRP A 265 -9.74 -17.01 3.17
C TRP A 265 -9.93 -15.57 3.58
N ILE A 266 -11.07 -15.01 3.19
CA ILE A 266 -11.57 -13.73 3.71
C ILE A 266 -12.91 -13.94 4.42
N ILE A 267 -13.18 -13.07 5.38
CA ILE A 267 -14.47 -12.90 6.03
C ILE A 267 -15.01 -11.52 5.60
N ARG A 268 -16.25 -11.46 5.11
CA ARG A 268 -16.83 -10.24 4.51
C ARG A 268 -18.01 -9.65 5.28
N ARG A 269 -18.84 -10.48 5.93
CA ARG A 269 -20.06 -10.02 6.60
C ARG A 269 -20.34 -10.77 7.90
N LEU A 270 -20.70 -10.01 8.93
CA LEU A 270 -21.20 -10.48 10.22
C LEU A 270 -22.74 -10.50 10.21
N ALA A 271 -23.37 -11.44 10.92
CA ALA A 271 -24.82 -11.49 11.05
C ALA A 271 -25.34 -10.20 11.74
N GLU A 272 -26.28 -9.51 11.09
CA GLU A 272 -26.87 -8.20 11.44
C GLU A 272 -26.12 -6.93 11.03
N LEU A 273 -25.98 -6.62 9.74
CA LEU A 273 -25.82 -5.22 9.29
C LEU A 273 -26.59 -4.97 7.99
N GLU A 274 -27.37 -3.89 7.96
CA GLU A 274 -27.81 -3.23 6.72
C GLU A 274 -26.61 -2.45 6.14
N ILE A 275 -26.51 -2.44 4.81
CA ILE A 275 -25.37 -1.89 4.07
C ILE A 275 -25.40 -0.37 4.18
N ASP A 276 -24.25 0.23 4.51
CA ASP A 276 -24.05 1.67 4.50
C ASP A 276 -22.95 2.03 3.49
N ASP A 277 -23.24 3.02 2.65
CA ASP A 277 -22.46 3.43 1.48
C ASP A 277 -21.39 4.50 1.84
N GLU A 278 -21.11 4.73 3.14
CA GLU A 278 -20.10 5.66 3.67
C GLU A 278 -18.62 5.23 3.44
N THR A 279 -18.32 4.56 2.32
CA THR A 279 -16.91 4.31 1.90
C THR A 279 -16.45 5.19 0.74
N TRP A 280 -17.27 6.18 0.38
CA TRP A 280 -16.96 7.18 -0.64
C TRP A 280 -17.07 8.57 0.00
N ASP A 281 -15.95 9.27 0.13
CA ASP A 281 -15.96 10.72 0.36
C ASP A 281 -16.33 11.36 -0.99
N GLU A 282 -17.59 11.79 -1.11
CA GLU A 282 -18.07 12.69 -2.15
C GLU A 282 -18.08 14.12 -1.57
N GLU A 283 -16.91 14.71 -1.35
CA GLU A 283 -16.75 16.17 -1.35
C GLU A 283 -15.72 16.52 -2.43
N GLU A 284 -16.25 16.82 -3.62
CA GLU A 284 -15.56 17.55 -4.69
C GLU A 284 -15.08 18.92 -4.15
N GLU A 285 -13.88 19.35 -4.56
CA GLU A 285 -13.16 20.58 -4.19
C GLU A 285 -12.13 20.45 -3.03
N ASP A 286 -11.11 19.63 -3.24
CA ASP A 286 -9.70 20.06 -3.25
C ASP A 286 -8.82 18.88 -3.69
N SER A 287 -8.12 19.04 -4.81
CA SER A 287 -7.14 18.07 -5.31
C SER A 287 -6.04 17.86 -4.27
N LEU A 288 -5.82 16.61 -3.85
CA LEU A 288 -4.86 16.23 -2.81
C LEU A 288 -3.68 15.41 -3.39
N LEU A 289 -3.13 15.85 -4.53
CA LEU A 289 -1.75 15.69 -5.05
C LEU A 289 -1.70 15.41 -6.58
N THR A 290 -1.23 16.47 -7.26
CA THR A 290 -0.74 16.77 -8.63
C THR A 290 -0.34 15.67 -9.62
N ASP A 291 -0.48 16.02 -10.91
CA ASP A 291 -0.39 15.28 -12.18
C ASP A 291 0.86 14.41 -12.47
N TYR A 292 1.74 14.17 -11.49
CA TYR A 292 3.00 13.44 -11.69
C TYR A 292 2.92 11.91 -11.62
N GLU A 293 1.87 11.35 -11.00
CA GLU A 293 1.74 9.89 -10.80
C GLU A 293 1.56 9.12 -12.12
N SER A 294 0.97 9.72 -13.16
CA SER A 294 0.62 9.02 -14.41
C SER A 294 1.83 8.63 -15.27
N VAL A 295 3.00 9.24 -15.06
CA VAL A 295 4.06 9.22 -16.09
C VAL A 295 5.06 8.08 -15.91
N LEU A 296 5.43 7.74 -14.68
CA LEU A 296 6.23 6.53 -14.44
C LEU A 296 5.39 5.25 -14.65
N GLU A 297 4.07 5.36 -14.58
CA GLU A 297 3.13 4.25 -14.80
C GLU A 297 3.05 3.78 -16.26
N ASP A 298 3.25 4.69 -17.21
CA ASP A 298 3.18 4.42 -18.64
C ASP A 298 4.53 3.91 -19.22
N MET A 299 5.63 4.04 -18.47
CA MET A 299 6.94 3.51 -18.87
C MET A 299 6.95 1.99 -18.78
N THR A 300 7.41 1.33 -19.84
CA THR A 300 7.70 -0.10 -19.79
C THR A 300 8.91 -0.39 -18.91
N ASP A 301 9.02 -1.62 -18.40
CA ASP A 301 10.18 -2.06 -17.60
C ASP A 301 11.53 -1.80 -18.31
N GLU A 302 11.56 -1.88 -19.64
CA GLU A 302 12.76 -1.63 -20.47
C GLU A 302 13.10 -0.13 -20.54
N GLU A 303 12.10 0.74 -20.70
CA GLU A 303 12.28 2.20 -20.71
C GLU A 303 12.71 2.72 -19.33
N TYR A 304 12.17 2.13 -18.26
CA TYR A 304 12.55 2.48 -16.89
C TYR A 304 13.98 2.03 -16.55
N GLU A 305 14.39 0.83 -16.96
CA GLU A 305 15.77 0.36 -16.77
C GLU A 305 16.78 1.21 -17.57
N ASP A 306 16.46 1.59 -18.81
CA ASP A 306 17.28 2.48 -19.64
C ASP A 306 17.41 3.88 -19.01
N MET A 307 16.33 4.42 -18.45
CA MET A 307 16.35 5.69 -17.72
C MET A 307 17.30 5.63 -16.51
N LEU A 308 17.18 4.57 -15.69
CA LEU A 308 18.04 4.41 -14.50
C LEU A 308 19.53 4.23 -14.86
N GLU A 309 19.83 3.52 -15.96
CA GLU A 309 21.22 3.36 -16.43
C GLU A 309 21.82 4.70 -16.87
N ASP A 310 21.04 5.51 -17.59
CA ASP A 310 21.48 6.84 -18.05
C ASP A 310 21.55 7.86 -16.89
N PHE A 311 20.64 7.81 -15.92
CA PHE A 311 20.61 8.74 -14.78
C PHE A 311 21.78 8.54 -13.83
N GLY A 312 22.30 7.31 -13.74
CA GLY A 312 23.54 7.00 -13.02
C GLY A 312 23.45 7.31 -11.53
N ASP A 313 24.40 8.10 -11.03
CA ASP A 313 24.51 8.44 -9.60
C ASP A 313 23.61 9.63 -9.19
N VAL A 314 22.91 10.27 -10.13
CA VAL A 314 22.03 11.42 -9.88
C VAL A 314 20.58 11.03 -10.22
N SER A 315 19.80 10.82 -9.17
CA SER A 315 18.40 10.38 -9.25
C SER A 315 17.48 11.45 -9.83
N LEU A 316 16.28 11.07 -10.30
CA LEU A 316 15.28 12.00 -10.82
C LEU A 316 14.95 13.09 -9.81
N GLU A 317 14.82 12.70 -8.55
CA GLU A 317 14.44 13.58 -7.46
C GLU A 317 15.59 14.56 -7.12
N GLU A 318 16.84 14.12 -7.25
CA GLU A 318 18.01 15.00 -7.17
C GLU A 318 18.08 15.95 -8.37
N ARG A 319 17.68 15.53 -9.58
CA ARG A 319 17.63 16.39 -10.78
C ARG A 319 16.54 17.45 -10.67
N ILE A 320 15.34 17.10 -10.23
CA ILE A 320 14.26 18.07 -9.97
C ILE A 320 14.72 19.10 -8.92
N ALA A 321 15.32 18.64 -7.82
CA ALA A 321 15.86 19.52 -6.79
C ALA A 321 16.98 20.44 -7.31
N LEU A 322 17.81 19.95 -8.23
CA LEU A 322 18.85 20.75 -8.88
C LEU A 322 18.24 21.86 -9.75
N LEU A 323 17.22 21.54 -10.55
CA LEU A 323 16.55 22.52 -11.42
C LEU A 323 15.85 23.62 -10.61
N LEU A 324 15.14 23.24 -9.54
CA LEU A 324 14.51 24.21 -8.61
C LEU A 324 15.54 25.15 -7.97
N MET A 325 16.64 24.58 -7.47
CA MET A 325 17.69 25.37 -6.82
C MET A 325 18.48 26.23 -7.81
N TYR A 326 18.64 25.78 -9.05
CA TYR A 326 19.28 26.56 -10.11
C TYR A 326 18.40 27.72 -10.58
N ALA A 327 17.09 27.46 -10.71
CA ALA A 327 16.12 28.47 -11.08
C ALA A 327 15.99 29.56 -10.00
N ALA A 328 15.99 29.19 -8.72
CA ALA A 328 15.90 30.14 -7.60
C ALA A 328 17.22 30.87 -7.28
N ASP A 329 18.32 30.60 -8.00
CA ASP A 329 19.61 31.23 -7.72
C ASP A 329 19.72 32.61 -8.37
N GLU A 330 19.12 33.61 -7.74
CA GLU A 330 19.34 35.01 -8.12
C GLU A 330 20.68 35.51 -7.60
N ASP A 331 21.56 36.00 -8.48
CA ASP A 331 22.82 36.66 -8.09
C ASP A 331 23.72 35.82 -7.13
N TRP A 332 23.64 34.49 -7.19
CA TRP A 332 24.32 33.52 -6.30
C TRP A 332 23.79 33.47 -4.86
N GLU A 333 22.57 33.96 -4.61
CA GLU A 333 21.90 33.90 -3.31
C GLU A 333 20.42 33.49 -3.44
N ILE A 334 20.09 32.27 -2.98
CA ILE A 334 18.70 31.82 -2.77
C ILE A 334 18.18 32.38 -1.44
N SER A 335 17.00 33.00 -1.43
CA SER A 335 16.37 33.52 -0.21
C SER A 335 15.94 32.41 0.75
N GLU A 336 15.68 32.78 2.02
CA GLU A 336 15.18 31.81 3.00
C GLU A 336 13.74 31.38 2.70
N GLU A 337 12.95 32.22 2.03
CA GLU A 337 11.54 31.94 1.67
C GLU A 337 11.50 30.93 0.51
N GLU A 338 12.29 31.14 -0.55
CA GLU A 338 12.43 30.16 -1.65
C GLU A 338 12.99 28.83 -1.17
N MET A 339 13.98 28.83 -0.26
CA MET A 339 14.50 27.59 0.32
C MET A 339 13.45 26.83 1.15
N GLU A 340 12.51 27.52 1.80
CA GLU A 340 11.40 26.90 2.51
C GLU A 340 10.39 26.32 1.51
N ALA A 341 10.01 27.09 0.48
CA ALA A 341 9.13 26.66 -0.60
C ALA A 341 9.67 25.43 -1.35
N ILE A 342 10.94 25.47 -1.79
CA ILE A 342 11.63 24.32 -2.41
C ILE A 342 11.66 23.13 -1.45
N SER A 343 11.93 23.36 -0.16
CA SER A 343 11.95 22.25 0.80
C SER A 343 10.59 21.61 1.02
N ASP A 344 9.50 22.37 0.93
CA ASP A 344 8.14 21.87 1.11
C ASP A 344 7.66 21.17 -0.15
N TYR A 345 7.84 21.79 -1.31
CA TYR A 345 7.61 21.17 -2.62
C TYR A 345 8.39 19.85 -2.78
N LEU A 346 9.67 19.81 -2.39
CA LEU A 346 10.46 18.59 -2.46
C LEU A 346 9.89 17.46 -1.59
N LYS A 347 9.22 17.75 -0.47
CA LYS A 347 8.56 16.70 0.32
C LYS A 347 7.35 16.16 -0.43
N GLU A 348 6.57 17.04 -1.02
CA GLU A 348 5.36 16.70 -1.77
C GLU A 348 5.70 15.87 -3.01
N ILE A 349 6.70 16.30 -3.80
CA ILE A 349 7.11 15.54 -4.99
C ILE A 349 7.81 14.23 -4.65
N LEU A 350 8.57 14.14 -3.56
CA LEU A 350 9.15 12.87 -3.12
C LEU A 350 8.06 11.88 -2.68
N GLU A 351 6.98 12.38 -2.09
CA GLU A 351 5.81 11.58 -1.73
C GLU A 351 5.04 11.15 -3.00
N ALA A 352 4.80 12.07 -3.93
CA ALA A 352 4.11 11.82 -5.21
C ALA A 352 4.89 10.84 -6.12
N LEU A 353 6.22 10.95 -6.18
CA LEU A 353 7.09 10.02 -6.91
C LEU A 353 7.28 8.68 -6.17
N GLY A 354 6.69 8.52 -4.97
CA GLY A 354 6.88 7.32 -4.16
C GLY A 354 8.33 7.08 -3.74
N SER A 355 9.15 8.12 -3.64
CA SER A 355 10.58 8.02 -3.33
C SER A 355 10.84 7.64 -1.86
N ASP A 356 11.91 6.88 -1.61
CA ASP A 356 12.39 6.53 -0.25
C ASP A 356 13.50 7.51 0.19
N LEU A 357 13.87 8.45 -0.70
CA LEU A 357 14.91 9.42 -0.43
C LEU A 357 14.46 10.39 0.66
N ASP A 358 15.40 10.69 1.55
CA ASP A 358 15.17 11.68 2.60
C ASP A 358 15.22 13.06 1.96
N ALA A 359 14.12 13.83 2.03
CA ALA A 359 14.02 15.18 1.45
C ALA A 359 15.18 16.09 1.83
N ARG A 360 15.71 15.97 3.06
CA ARG A 360 16.87 16.76 3.47
C ARG A 360 18.13 16.28 2.77
N LYS A 361 18.28 15.00 2.45
CA LYS A 361 19.45 14.52 1.70
C LYS A 361 19.42 15.00 0.26
N VAL A 362 18.25 14.94 -0.39
CA VAL A 362 18.03 15.45 -1.75
C VAL A 362 18.34 16.94 -1.80
N LEU A 363 17.75 17.72 -0.90
CA LEU A 363 18.02 19.16 -0.79
C LEU A 363 19.49 19.46 -0.46
N ASN A 364 20.14 18.68 0.41
CA ASN A 364 21.57 18.83 0.71
C ASN A 364 22.48 18.46 -0.47
N TYR A 365 22.03 17.57 -1.35
CA TYR A 365 22.74 17.24 -2.58
C TYR A 365 22.59 18.41 -3.57
N ALA A 366 21.37 18.86 -3.84
CA ALA A 366 21.11 19.99 -4.73
C ALA A 366 21.88 21.24 -4.28
N LYS A 367 21.81 21.60 -3.00
CA LYS A 367 22.55 22.73 -2.40
C LYS A 367 24.08 22.71 -2.61
N ARG A 368 24.67 21.56 -2.95
CA ARG A 368 26.12 21.44 -3.17
C ARG A 368 26.53 21.42 -4.64
N ASN A 369 25.57 21.25 -5.54
CA ASN A 369 25.84 20.95 -6.94
C ASN A 369 24.95 21.76 -7.91
N TYR A 370 24.02 22.59 -7.41
CA TYR A 370 23.14 23.38 -8.28
C TYR A 370 23.93 24.40 -9.11
N ASP A 371 25.10 24.85 -8.64
CA ASP A 371 26.01 25.75 -9.37
C ASP A 371 26.88 25.05 -10.44
N ASP A 372 26.74 23.72 -10.60
CA ASP A 372 27.45 22.94 -11.61
C ASP A 372 26.65 22.86 -12.91
N GLU A 373 26.92 23.80 -13.83
CA GLU A 373 26.27 23.87 -15.14
C GLU A 373 26.29 22.53 -15.89
N ASP A 374 27.37 21.75 -15.81
CA ASP A 374 27.47 20.46 -16.53
C ASP A 374 26.40 19.46 -16.03
N ILE A 375 26.09 19.47 -14.72
CA ILE A 375 25.08 18.61 -14.10
C ILE A 375 23.66 19.10 -14.45
N ILE A 376 23.46 20.42 -14.52
CA ILE A 376 22.18 21.01 -14.94
C ILE A 376 21.87 20.65 -16.39
N GLU A 377 22.83 20.85 -17.30
CA GLU A 377 22.69 20.48 -18.72
C GLU A 377 22.41 18.99 -18.91
N GLU A 378 23.14 18.14 -18.18
CA GLU A 378 22.91 16.70 -18.21
C GLU A 378 21.50 16.35 -17.69
N SER A 379 21.02 17.04 -16.65
CA SER A 379 19.69 16.82 -16.08
C SER A 379 18.58 17.19 -17.05
N ILE A 380 18.66 18.37 -17.67
CA ILE A 380 17.69 18.81 -18.69
C ILE A 380 17.65 17.80 -19.83
N SER A 381 18.81 17.40 -20.35
CA SER A 381 18.90 16.46 -21.48
C SER A 381 18.37 15.07 -21.15
N LEU A 382 18.67 14.53 -19.96
CA LEU A 382 18.25 13.18 -19.58
C LEU A 382 16.76 13.13 -19.22
N MET A 383 16.25 14.16 -18.56
CA MET A 383 14.82 14.30 -18.28
C MET A 383 14.03 14.40 -19.58
N GLY A 384 14.46 15.25 -20.52
CA GLY A 384 13.83 15.37 -21.85
C GLY A 384 13.88 14.11 -22.71
N LYS A 385 14.89 13.25 -22.49
CA LYS A 385 15.02 11.98 -23.22
C LYS A 385 14.03 10.92 -22.74
N HIS A 386 13.79 10.86 -21.43
CA HIS A 386 13.16 9.71 -20.79
C HIS A 386 11.76 9.97 -20.22
N LEU A 387 11.41 11.22 -19.94
CA LEU A 387 10.14 11.60 -19.33
C LEU A 387 9.16 12.10 -20.39
N SER A 388 7.86 11.95 -20.13
CA SER A 388 6.83 12.43 -21.05
C SER A 388 6.76 13.96 -21.05
N ASN A 389 6.32 14.55 -22.17
CA ASN A 389 6.13 16.00 -22.28
C ASN A 389 5.13 16.52 -21.23
N GLU A 390 4.14 15.71 -20.81
CA GLU A 390 3.18 16.06 -19.76
C GLU A 390 3.88 16.25 -18.41
N PHE A 391 4.73 15.30 -18.01
CA PHE A 391 5.52 15.43 -16.78
C PHE A 391 6.47 16.62 -16.82
N LEU A 392 7.16 16.79 -17.95
CA LEU A 392 8.11 17.87 -18.14
C LEU A 392 7.41 19.23 -18.09
N ALA A 393 6.18 19.33 -18.60
CA ALA A 393 5.35 20.52 -18.48
C ALA A 393 4.96 20.81 -17.03
N THR A 394 4.56 19.78 -16.27
CA THR A 394 4.29 19.94 -14.84
C THR A 394 5.56 20.39 -14.08
N VAL A 395 6.73 19.79 -14.37
CA VAL A 395 8.01 20.21 -13.74
C VAL A 395 8.32 21.67 -14.03
N ALA A 396 8.16 22.12 -15.27
CA ALA A 396 8.38 23.52 -15.63
C ALA A 396 7.40 24.45 -14.89
N SER A 397 6.11 24.10 -14.86
CA SER A 397 5.07 24.88 -14.18
C SER A 397 5.28 24.93 -12.66
N ASP A 398 5.77 23.85 -12.05
CA ASP A 398 6.03 23.85 -10.62
C ASP A 398 7.30 24.59 -10.25
N ILE A 399 8.33 24.56 -11.10
CA ILE A 399 9.50 25.43 -10.91
C ILE A 399 9.05 26.89 -10.90
N GLU A 400 8.20 27.27 -11.86
CA GLU A 400 7.62 28.61 -11.93
C GLU A 400 6.79 28.96 -10.69
N SER A 401 5.91 28.06 -10.24
CA SER A 401 5.04 28.25 -9.08
C SER A 401 5.81 28.34 -7.75
N VAL A 402 6.86 27.52 -7.58
CA VAL A 402 7.67 27.48 -6.36
C VAL A 402 8.55 28.72 -6.20
N ILE A 403 8.95 29.34 -7.31
CA ILE A 403 9.90 30.46 -7.32
C ILE A 403 9.15 31.79 -7.49
N GLY A 404 8.06 31.81 -8.26
CA GLY A 404 7.29 33.00 -8.61
C GLY A 404 6.25 33.47 -7.58
N GLU A 405 6.36 33.15 -6.29
CA GLU A 405 5.40 33.62 -5.27
C GLU A 405 5.33 35.17 -5.18
N ASP A 406 6.36 35.89 -5.67
CA ASP A 406 6.51 37.37 -5.59
C ASP A 406 6.81 38.05 -6.96
N ASP A 407 6.31 37.50 -8.08
CA ASP A 407 6.63 37.83 -9.50
C ASP A 407 8.03 37.33 -9.93
N LEU A 408 8.10 36.58 -11.03
CA LEU A 408 9.36 36.05 -11.57
C LEU A 408 10.31 37.17 -12.02
N SER A 409 11.60 36.98 -11.83
CA SER A 409 12.62 37.82 -12.45
C SER A 409 12.87 37.47 -13.91
N GLU A 410 13.48 38.41 -14.66
CA GLU A 410 13.82 38.20 -16.08
C GLU A 410 14.73 36.96 -16.27
N ASP A 411 15.56 36.62 -15.27
CA ASP A 411 16.47 35.47 -15.34
C ASP A 411 15.75 34.14 -15.01
N GLU A 412 14.81 34.14 -14.08
CA GLU A 412 13.96 32.98 -13.73
C GLU A 412 13.02 32.61 -14.88
N GLU A 413 12.34 33.61 -15.45
CA GLU A 413 11.45 33.45 -16.60
C GLU A 413 12.22 32.93 -17.82
N ALA A 414 13.45 33.43 -18.05
CA ALA A 414 14.31 32.94 -19.11
C ALA A 414 14.71 31.47 -18.92
N PHE A 415 14.91 31.01 -17.68
CA PHE A 415 15.23 29.62 -17.40
C PHE A 415 14.04 28.68 -17.58
N VAL A 416 12.84 29.05 -17.12
CA VAL A 416 11.62 28.26 -17.33
C VAL A 416 11.32 28.13 -18.83
N ASN A 417 11.38 29.24 -19.58
CA ASN A 417 11.21 29.23 -21.03
C ASN A 417 12.24 28.34 -21.75
N ARG A 418 13.48 28.32 -21.25
CA ARG A 418 14.51 27.43 -21.76
C ARG A 418 14.15 25.95 -21.55
N LEU A 419 13.62 25.58 -20.39
CA LEU A 419 13.17 24.20 -20.13
C LEU A 419 12.04 23.80 -21.10
N ILE A 420 11.08 24.70 -21.32
CA ILE A 420 9.97 24.51 -22.27
C ILE A 420 10.49 24.26 -23.70
N GLU A 421 11.46 25.05 -24.15
CA GLU A 421 12.06 24.90 -25.48
C GLU A 421 12.84 23.58 -25.63
N GLU A 422 13.71 23.25 -24.67
CA GLU A 422 14.55 22.04 -24.71
C GLU A 422 13.73 20.75 -24.60
N TRP A 423 12.64 20.77 -23.84
CA TRP A 423 11.72 19.63 -23.68
C TRP A 423 10.65 19.55 -24.77
N GLN A 424 10.60 20.51 -25.69
CA GLN A 424 9.63 20.55 -26.80
C GLN A 424 8.18 20.41 -26.32
N ILE A 425 7.83 21.09 -25.22
CA ILE A 425 6.48 21.08 -24.65
C ILE A 425 5.55 21.86 -25.60
N GLU A 426 4.59 21.18 -26.23
CA GLU A 426 3.62 21.82 -27.14
C GLU A 426 2.50 22.50 -26.32
N GLY A 427 2.60 23.83 -26.17
CA GLY A 427 1.50 24.79 -26.01
C GLY A 427 0.50 24.60 -24.86
N GLU A 428 0.80 25.20 -23.70
CA GLU A 428 -0.18 25.94 -22.87
C GLU A 428 0.51 27.01 -22.00
N PHE A 429 1.57 27.64 -22.52
CA PHE A 429 1.99 28.97 -22.09
C PHE A 429 1.72 29.86 -23.29
N ASP A 430 0.53 30.46 -23.32
CA ASP A 430 0.24 31.50 -24.31
C ASP A 430 1.35 32.53 -24.16
N GLU A 431 2.19 32.65 -25.19
CA GLU A 431 2.92 33.86 -25.46
C GLU A 431 1.86 34.97 -25.40
N ASP A 432 1.96 35.86 -24.40
CA ASP A 432 1.45 37.22 -24.51
C ASP A 432 2.22 37.85 -25.70
N GLU A 433 1.90 37.43 -26.92
CA GLU A 433 2.14 38.22 -28.11
C GLU A 433 1.26 39.46 -27.92
N ASP A 434 1.92 40.54 -27.55
CA ASP A 434 1.51 41.92 -27.81
C ASP A 434 1.10 42.08 -29.29
N GLU A 435 -0.09 41.59 -29.66
CA GLU A 435 -0.82 42.05 -30.83
C GLU A 435 -1.76 43.16 -30.37
N ASP A 436 -1.18 44.36 -30.21
CA ASP A 436 -1.93 45.60 -30.38
C ASP A 436 -2.58 45.55 -31.79
N GLU A 437 -3.84 45.10 -31.83
CA GLU A 437 -4.71 45.16 -32.99
C GLU A 437 -4.82 46.62 -33.45
N ASP A 438 -4.15 46.92 -34.57
CA ASP A 438 -4.47 48.08 -35.40
C ASP A 438 -5.93 47.92 -35.88
N GLU A 439 -6.85 48.63 -35.21
CA GLU A 439 -8.23 48.86 -35.66
C GLU A 439 -8.21 49.65 -36.99
N ASP A 440 -8.14 48.95 -38.11
CA ASP A 440 -8.52 49.47 -39.43
C ASP A 440 -10.06 49.51 -39.53
N GLU A 441 -10.67 50.58 -38.99
CA GLU A 441 -12.03 51.01 -39.32
C GLU A 441 -12.07 51.53 -40.78
N ASP A 442 -12.32 50.65 -41.74
CA ASP A 442 -12.79 51.06 -43.08
C ASP A 442 -14.33 51.24 -43.06
N GLU A 443 -14.78 52.40 -42.58
CA GLU A 443 -16.12 52.93 -42.88
C GLU A 443 -16.14 53.51 -44.31
N ASP A 444 -16.70 52.74 -45.25
CA ASP A 444 -17.19 53.23 -46.53
C ASP A 444 -18.45 54.11 -46.32
N GLU A 445 -18.29 55.44 -46.21
CA GLU A 445 -19.34 56.39 -46.59
C GLU A 445 -18.82 57.40 -47.63
N ASP A 446 -19.51 57.40 -48.77
CA ASP A 446 -19.41 58.34 -49.88
C ASP A 446 -19.50 59.81 -49.43
N GLU A 447 -18.71 60.71 -50.02
CA GLU A 447 -19.15 61.94 -50.71
C GLU A 447 -17.98 62.93 -50.96
N ASP A 448 -17.71 63.13 -52.24
CA ASP A 448 -17.56 64.43 -52.93
C ASP A 448 -16.54 65.51 -52.51
N GLU A 449 -15.84 65.97 -53.56
CA GLU A 449 -15.47 67.36 -53.88
C GLU A 449 -14.26 68.04 -53.21
N ASP A 450 -13.24 68.21 -54.06
CA ASP A 450 -12.61 69.50 -54.42
C ASP A 450 -11.53 70.18 -53.55
N GLU A 451 -10.42 70.44 -54.26
CA GLU A 451 -9.63 71.67 -54.29
C GLU A 451 -8.73 72.10 -53.10
N ASP A 452 -7.44 72.08 -53.42
CA ASP A 452 -6.50 73.20 -53.30
C ASP A 452 -5.70 73.52 -52.00
N GLU A 453 -4.40 73.69 -52.28
CA GLU A 453 -3.45 74.69 -51.75
C GLU A 453 -2.95 74.66 -50.29
N ASP A 454 -1.65 74.35 -50.20
CA ASP A 454 -0.58 75.23 -49.70
C ASP A 454 -0.54 75.65 -48.22
N GLY A 455 0.60 75.32 -47.57
CA GLY A 455 1.29 76.25 -46.68
C GLY A 455 1.07 76.13 -45.16
N GLY A 456 2.12 75.65 -44.47
CA GLY A 456 2.78 76.49 -43.47
C GLY A 456 2.55 76.26 -41.97
N VAL A 457 3.67 75.97 -41.27
CA VAL A 457 4.15 76.64 -40.05
C VAL A 457 3.27 76.64 -38.78
N GLY A 458 3.69 75.83 -37.80
CA GLY A 458 4.35 76.33 -36.57
C GLY A 458 3.51 76.69 -35.33
N GLY A 459 3.92 76.12 -34.18
CA GLY A 459 3.65 76.59 -32.81
C GLY A 459 2.28 76.18 -32.25
N ASN A 460 2.12 75.87 -30.97
CA ASN A 460 2.96 76.08 -29.80
C ASN A 460 2.45 75.19 -28.66
#